data_AF-A0A2V2S2R9-F1
#
_entry.id   AF-A0A2V2S2R9-F1
#
_cell.length_a   1.000
_cell.length_b   1.000
_cell.length_c   1.000
_cell.angle_alpha   90.00
_cell.angle_beta   90.00
_cell.angle_gamma   90.00
#
_symmetry.space_group_name_H-M   'P 1'
#
loop_
_entity.id
_entity.type
_entity.pdbx_description
1 polymer ?
#
loop_
_entity_poly.entity_id
_entity_poly.type
_entity_poly.pdbx_seq_one_letter_code
_entity_poly.pdbx_strand_id
1 'polypeptide(L)'
;MNQRISKNLGCSAAHEHLRAPVSQPPKRCQSGRLQPLPAATDFSVITGLRVLVLVDEDNLRISMQRHRRKLSYRRLLDRVRSVAGEVVPLAVLTAPPNSTQRERYLQTRGWSTLTVPQETIRTKAGTRKLANADMDICFEAGRAALQWSGDAILIGSGDGDLSIAIARGVKRAHPTKKVYTLSVPGCASRRLRDRRDLFDASLNIGLDLTRPKPALPNASQRFGLPPSRVRVPRIRIHSTFAQQLAKRKFEDESTTIPSPVS
;
A
#
# COMPACT_ATOMS: atom_id res chain seq x y z
N MET A 1 45.03 -1.56 52.56
CA MET A 1 45.44 -0.27 51.93
C MET A 1 44.22 0.32 51.24
N ASN A 2 43.77 1.47 51.76
CA ASN A 2 42.63 2.23 51.28
C ASN A 2 43.01 3.06 50.05
N GLN A 3 42.26 2.96 48.96
CA GLN A 3 42.20 4.03 47.97
C GLN A 3 40.75 4.39 47.67
N ARG A 4 40.38 5.57 48.14
CA ARG A 4 39.22 6.35 47.75
C ARG A 4 39.42 6.82 46.31
N ILE A 5 38.46 6.59 45.43
CA ILE A 5 38.30 7.40 44.22
C ILE A 5 36.91 8.01 44.25
N SER A 6 36.93 9.33 44.21
CA SER A 6 35.82 10.25 44.35
C SER A 6 35.07 10.42 43.02
N LYS A 7 33.74 10.50 43.14
CA LYS A 7 32.81 11.44 42.49
C LYS A 7 33.22 12.03 41.13
N ASN A 8 32.43 11.73 40.11
CA ASN A 8 31.87 12.71 39.17
C ASN A 8 30.69 12.09 38.39
N LEU A 9 29.48 12.22 38.95
CA LEU A 9 28.21 11.97 38.24
C LEU A 9 27.68 13.34 37.80
N GLY A 10 28.02 13.73 36.57
CA GLY A 10 27.59 14.98 35.98
C GLY A 10 27.45 14.84 34.48
N CYS A 11 26.37 14.20 34.03
CA CYS A 11 25.90 14.29 32.64
C CYS A 11 24.37 14.34 32.68
N SER A 12 23.85 15.56 32.83
CA SER A 12 22.47 15.89 32.49
C SER A 12 22.34 15.80 30.97
N ALA A 13 21.97 14.63 30.46
CA ALA A 13 21.58 14.48 29.06
C ALA A 13 20.21 15.15 28.91
N ALA A 14 20.22 16.35 28.35
CA ALA A 14 19.02 17.01 27.86
C ALA A 14 18.34 16.04 26.90
N HIS A 15 17.20 15.48 27.34
CA HIS A 15 16.28 14.74 26.50
C HIS A 15 15.69 15.72 25.49
N GLU A 16 16.42 15.95 24.40
CA GLU A 16 15.92 16.62 23.23
C GLU A 16 14.81 15.72 22.68
N HIS A 17 13.56 16.13 22.94
CA HIS A 17 12.38 15.50 22.40
C HIS A 17 12.41 15.65 20.88
N LEU A 18 13.09 14.71 20.21
CA LEU A 18 13.02 14.47 18.78
C LEU A 18 11.54 14.25 18.46
N ARG A 19 10.89 15.32 18.01
CA ARG A 19 9.52 15.28 17.49
C ARG A 19 9.55 14.26 16.36
N ALA A 20 8.96 13.10 16.60
CA ALA A 20 8.75 12.10 15.57
C ALA A 20 8.10 12.80 14.36
N PRO A 21 8.66 12.66 13.15
CA PRO A 21 8.14 13.33 11.98
C PRO A 21 6.67 12.97 11.81
N VAL A 22 5.83 14.00 11.69
CA VAL A 22 4.39 13.86 11.45
C VAL A 22 4.21 12.92 10.26
N SER A 23 3.58 11.76 10.48
CA SER A 23 3.36 10.76 9.45
C SER A 23 2.63 11.42 8.27
N GLN A 24 3.34 11.55 7.15
CA GLN A 24 2.74 12.09 5.93
C GLN A 24 1.54 11.21 5.57
N PRO A 25 0.41 11.81 5.14
CA PRO A 25 -0.71 11.02 4.65
C PRO A 25 -0.20 10.08 3.55
N PRO A 26 -0.71 8.84 3.48
CA PRO A 26 -0.23 7.83 2.53
C PRO A 26 -0.17 8.47 1.16
N LYS A 27 1.04 8.53 0.58
CA LYS A 27 1.29 9.15 -0.72
C LYS A 27 0.30 8.53 -1.69
N ARG A 28 -0.78 9.26 -2.02
CA ARG A 28 -1.72 8.83 -3.06
C ARG A 28 -0.85 8.57 -4.27
N CYS A 29 -0.86 7.33 -4.78
CA CYS A 29 -0.19 7.01 -6.03
C CYS A 29 -0.57 8.11 -7.01
N GLN A 30 0.42 8.89 -7.44
CA GLN A 30 0.20 9.99 -8.36
C GLN A 30 -0.60 9.44 -9.54
N SER A 31 -1.51 10.24 -10.07
CA SER A 31 -2.48 9.91 -11.13
C SER A 31 -1.83 9.60 -12.48
N GLY A 32 -0.76 8.80 -12.49
CA GLY A 32 -0.24 8.18 -13.68
C GLY A 32 -1.33 7.39 -14.36
N ARG A 33 -1.33 7.47 -15.69
CA ARG A 33 -2.23 6.75 -16.59
C ARG A 33 -2.26 5.27 -16.17
N LEU A 34 -3.46 4.77 -15.86
CA LEU A 34 -3.66 3.37 -15.50
C LEU A 34 -3.20 2.50 -16.67
N GLN A 35 -2.18 1.68 -16.45
CA GLN A 35 -1.75 0.71 -17.45
C GLN A 35 -2.78 -0.42 -17.51
N PRO A 36 -3.16 -0.93 -18.69
CA PRO A 36 -4.09 -2.05 -18.79
C PRO A 36 -3.50 -3.32 -18.14
N LEU A 37 -4.36 -4.19 -17.63
CA LEU A 37 -3.94 -5.51 -17.17
C LEU A 37 -3.61 -6.38 -18.39
N PRO A 38 -2.49 -7.12 -18.39
CA PRO A 38 -2.21 -8.10 -19.44
C PRO A 38 -3.26 -9.22 -19.41
N ALA A 39 -3.41 -9.94 -20.53
CA ALA A 39 -4.39 -11.03 -20.61
C ALA A 39 -4.11 -12.15 -19.59
N ALA A 40 -2.83 -12.50 -19.41
CA ALA A 40 -2.37 -13.53 -18.49
C ALA A 40 -1.21 -13.03 -17.63
N THR A 41 -1.06 -13.56 -16.42
CA THR A 41 0.18 -13.44 -15.64
C THR A 41 1.20 -14.47 -16.09
N ASP A 42 2.40 -14.01 -16.41
CA ASP A 42 3.54 -14.87 -16.72
C ASP A 42 4.26 -15.31 -15.44
N PHE A 43 4.21 -16.61 -15.16
CA PHE A 43 4.91 -17.25 -14.05
C PHE A 43 6.05 -18.17 -14.51
N SER A 44 6.50 -18.06 -15.77
CA SER A 44 7.56 -18.91 -16.33
C SER A 44 8.83 -18.92 -15.47
N VAL A 45 9.20 -17.77 -14.90
CA VAL A 45 10.40 -17.58 -14.08
C VAL A 45 10.43 -18.36 -12.76
N ILE A 46 9.31 -18.95 -12.33
CA ILE A 46 9.23 -19.77 -11.10
C ILE A 46 8.97 -21.26 -11.39
N THR A 47 9.06 -21.68 -12.65
CA THR A 47 8.76 -23.06 -13.04
C THR A 47 9.68 -24.04 -12.32
N GLY A 48 9.10 -25.06 -11.68
CA GLY A 48 9.83 -26.11 -10.96
C GLY A 48 10.46 -25.70 -9.62
N LEU A 49 10.40 -24.41 -9.25
CA LEU A 49 10.99 -23.93 -7.99
C LEU A 49 10.10 -24.24 -6.78
N ARG A 50 10.71 -24.32 -5.59
CA ARG A 50 9.99 -24.34 -4.30
C ARG A 50 9.82 -22.90 -3.80
N VAL A 51 8.61 -22.37 -3.92
CA VAL A 51 8.31 -20.94 -3.78
C VAL A 51 7.53 -20.66 -2.50
N LEU A 52 8.04 -19.73 -1.69
CA LEU A 52 7.22 -19.06 -0.67
C LEU A 52 6.54 -17.85 -1.31
N VAL A 53 5.21 -17.84 -1.32
CA VAL A 53 4.41 -16.73 -1.86
C VAL A 53 3.93 -15.86 -0.71
N LEU A 54 4.47 -14.66 -0.60
CA LEU A 54 4.14 -13.67 0.43
C LEU A 54 3.26 -12.58 -0.19
N VAL A 55 2.00 -12.47 0.20
CA VAL A 55 1.11 -11.43 -0.34
C VAL A 55 0.68 -10.45 0.73
N ASP A 56 0.87 -9.17 0.46
CA ASP A 56 0.20 -8.08 1.17
C ASP A 56 -1.23 -7.94 0.60
N GLU A 57 -2.22 -8.50 1.33
CA GLU A 57 -3.62 -8.55 0.87
C GLU A 57 -4.17 -7.15 0.63
N ASP A 58 -3.87 -6.23 1.55
CA ASP A 58 -4.41 -4.89 1.54
C ASP A 58 -3.86 -4.10 0.36
N ASN A 59 -2.55 -4.16 0.13
CA ASN A 59 -1.91 -3.47 -0.98
C ASN A 59 -2.44 -3.95 -2.33
N LEU A 60 -2.53 -5.27 -2.55
CA LEU A 60 -3.08 -5.81 -3.79
C LEU A 60 -4.57 -5.49 -3.93
N ARG A 61 -5.35 -5.64 -2.85
CA ARG A 61 -6.80 -5.35 -2.86
C ARG A 61 -7.06 -3.89 -3.18
N ILE A 62 -6.34 -2.96 -2.57
CA ILE A 62 -6.46 -1.51 -2.82
C ILE A 62 -6.04 -1.20 -4.26
N SER A 63 -4.89 -1.73 -4.71
CA SER A 63 -4.39 -1.52 -6.07
C SER A 63 -5.39 -1.99 -7.14
N MET A 64 -6.02 -3.15 -6.95
CA MET A 64 -7.03 -3.69 -7.85
C MET A 64 -8.31 -2.84 -7.96
N GLN A 65 -8.61 -1.99 -6.97
CA GLN A 65 -9.78 -1.11 -7.04
C GLN A 65 -9.66 -0.09 -8.18
N ARG A 66 -8.44 0.34 -8.54
CA ARG A 66 -8.19 1.26 -9.67
C ARG A 66 -8.64 0.65 -11.00
N HIS A 67 -8.61 -0.67 -11.10
CA HIS A 67 -9.05 -1.45 -12.25
C HIS A 67 -10.52 -1.87 -12.20
N ARG A 68 -11.27 -1.51 -11.14
CA ARG A 68 -12.65 -1.97 -10.89
C ARG A 68 -12.79 -3.49 -10.95
N ARG A 69 -11.76 -4.21 -10.48
CA ARG A 69 -11.72 -5.67 -10.44
C ARG A 69 -11.35 -6.16 -9.05
N LYS A 70 -11.56 -7.44 -8.79
CA LYS A 70 -11.14 -8.13 -7.58
C LYS A 70 -10.08 -9.17 -7.93
N LEU A 71 -9.05 -9.29 -7.11
CA LEU A 71 -8.09 -10.39 -7.20
C LEU A 71 -8.76 -11.69 -6.73
N SER A 72 -8.57 -12.77 -7.48
CA SER A 72 -9.07 -14.10 -7.13
C SER A 72 -7.94 -14.93 -6.53
N TYR A 73 -7.74 -14.84 -5.21
CA TYR A 73 -6.68 -15.56 -4.47
C TYR A 73 -6.63 -17.07 -4.72
N ARG A 74 -7.78 -17.71 -4.98
CA ARG A 74 -7.82 -19.13 -5.40
C ARG A 74 -7.15 -19.32 -6.76
N ARG A 75 -7.50 -18.51 -7.76
CA ARG A 75 -6.92 -18.58 -9.11
C ARG A 75 -5.43 -18.25 -9.10
N LEU A 76 -5.03 -17.25 -8.31
CA LEU A 76 -3.62 -16.93 -8.11
C LEU A 76 -2.85 -18.15 -7.58
N LEU A 77 -3.33 -18.75 -6.48
CA LEU A 77 -2.66 -19.89 -5.88
C LEU A 77 -2.65 -21.11 -6.80
N ASP A 78 -3.77 -21.43 -7.43
CA ASP A 78 -3.88 -22.54 -8.38
C ASP A 78 -2.91 -22.35 -9.55
N ARG A 79 -2.78 -21.11 -10.07
CA ARG A 79 -1.86 -20.81 -11.17
C ARG A 79 -0.40 -20.95 -10.75
N VAL A 80 -0.02 -20.45 -9.59
CA VAL A 80 1.35 -20.61 -9.07
C VAL A 80 1.67 -22.09 -8.84
N ARG A 81 0.75 -22.85 -8.24
CA ARG A 81 0.90 -24.31 -8.04
C ARG A 81 0.98 -25.09 -9.35
N SER A 82 0.36 -24.60 -10.43
CA SER A 82 0.44 -25.27 -11.73
C SER A 82 1.80 -25.18 -12.41
N VAL A 83 2.71 -24.33 -11.93
CA VAL A 83 4.04 -24.11 -12.54
C VAL A 83 5.19 -24.35 -11.56
N ALA A 84 5.03 -24.00 -10.29
CA ALA A 84 6.06 -24.20 -9.26
C ALA A 84 6.08 -25.67 -8.81
N GLY A 85 7.26 -26.15 -8.37
CA GLY A 85 7.41 -27.51 -7.85
C GLY A 85 6.79 -27.68 -6.46
N GLU A 86 6.92 -26.66 -5.62
CA GLU A 86 6.31 -26.59 -4.29
C GLU A 86 5.87 -25.16 -4.00
N VAL A 87 4.77 -24.98 -3.28
CA VAL A 87 4.22 -23.66 -2.96
C VAL A 87 3.80 -23.57 -1.51
N VAL A 88 4.39 -22.63 -0.78
CA VAL A 88 3.93 -22.21 0.55
C VAL A 88 3.25 -20.85 0.43
N PRO A 89 1.91 -20.78 0.48
CA PRO A 89 1.18 -19.51 0.36
C PRO A 89 0.96 -18.87 1.73
N LEU A 90 1.45 -17.64 1.91
CA LEU A 90 1.22 -16.83 3.10
C LEU A 90 0.69 -15.45 2.71
N ALA A 91 -0.50 -15.12 3.19
CA ALA A 91 -1.09 -13.80 3.05
C ALA A 91 -0.97 -13.04 4.37
N VAL A 92 -0.41 -11.84 4.30
CA VAL A 92 -0.41 -10.91 5.42
C VAL A 92 -1.52 -9.89 5.19
N LEU A 93 -2.31 -9.64 6.23
CA LEU A 93 -3.43 -8.71 6.17
C LEU A 93 -3.52 -7.88 7.44
N THR A 94 -4.10 -6.69 7.33
CA THR A 94 -4.53 -5.91 8.49
C THR A 94 -6.02 -6.11 8.74
N ALA A 95 -6.41 -6.27 10.01
CA ALA A 95 -7.81 -6.40 10.36
C ALA A 95 -8.12 -5.71 11.70
N PRO A 96 -9.34 -5.15 11.86
CA PRO A 96 -9.81 -4.76 13.19
C PRO A 96 -9.74 -5.94 14.17
N PRO A 97 -9.55 -5.69 15.47
CA PRO A 97 -9.64 -6.74 16.48
C PRO A 97 -10.91 -7.58 16.32
N ASN A 98 -10.79 -8.90 16.46
CA ASN A 98 -11.87 -9.89 16.35
C ASN A 98 -12.48 -10.06 14.93
N SER A 99 -11.99 -9.35 13.91
CA SER A 99 -12.45 -9.52 12.54
C SER A 99 -11.75 -10.70 11.87
N THR A 100 -12.43 -11.85 11.80
CA THR A 100 -11.90 -13.08 11.17
C THR A 100 -12.39 -13.32 9.75
N GLN A 101 -13.29 -12.46 9.23
CA GLN A 101 -13.93 -12.70 7.94
C GLN A 101 -12.92 -12.81 6.79
N ARG A 102 -11.91 -11.93 6.77
CA ARG A 102 -10.91 -11.94 5.70
C ARG A 102 -9.91 -13.06 5.82
N GLU A 103 -9.47 -13.34 7.03
CA GLU A 103 -8.65 -14.47 7.35
C GLU A 103 -9.29 -15.78 6.85
N ARG A 104 -10.55 -16.05 7.26
CA ARG A 104 -11.32 -17.23 6.82
C ARG A 104 -11.48 -17.27 5.30
N TYR A 105 -11.71 -16.13 4.66
CA TYR A 105 -11.80 -16.06 3.19
C TYR A 105 -10.51 -16.54 2.51
N LEU A 106 -9.33 -16.19 3.03
CA LEU A 106 -8.04 -16.61 2.49
C LEU A 106 -7.74 -18.08 2.82
N GLN A 107 -7.95 -18.49 4.08
CA GLN A 107 -7.74 -19.87 4.54
C GLN A 107 -8.58 -20.89 3.76
N THR A 108 -9.87 -20.61 3.53
CA THR A 108 -10.75 -21.46 2.69
C THR A 108 -10.31 -21.56 1.23
N ARG A 109 -9.31 -20.77 0.81
CA ARG A 109 -8.71 -20.79 -0.53
C ARG A 109 -7.27 -21.30 -0.50
N GLY A 110 -6.86 -21.93 0.60
CA GLY A 110 -5.57 -22.61 0.73
C GLY A 110 -4.41 -21.70 1.13
N TRP A 111 -4.67 -20.49 1.64
CA TRP A 111 -3.63 -19.58 2.12
C TRP A 111 -3.46 -19.70 3.63
N SER A 112 -2.20 -19.81 4.08
CA SER A 112 -1.88 -19.46 5.46
C SER A 112 -2.02 -17.95 5.62
N THR A 113 -2.42 -17.51 6.81
CA THR A 113 -2.71 -16.10 7.06
C THR A 113 -1.96 -15.62 8.28
N LEU A 114 -1.44 -14.40 8.17
CA LEU A 114 -0.92 -13.64 9.28
C LEU A 114 -1.71 -12.35 9.38
N THR A 115 -2.43 -12.18 10.49
CA THR A 115 -3.28 -11.02 10.72
C THR A 115 -2.58 -10.06 11.66
N VAL A 116 -2.26 -8.87 11.17
CA VAL A 116 -1.75 -7.76 11.99
C VAL A 116 -2.94 -6.93 12.46
N PRO A 117 -3.09 -6.69 13.79
CA PRO A 117 -4.16 -5.85 14.29
C PRO A 117 -4.07 -4.42 13.73
N GLN A 118 -5.20 -3.89 13.26
CA GLN A 118 -5.28 -2.50 12.84
C GLN A 118 -5.22 -1.59 14.07
N GLU A 119 -4.16 -0.77 14.17
CA GLU A 119 -4.04 0.22 15.23
C GLU A 119 -4.84 1.49 14.90
N THR A 120 -5.52 2.01 15.91
CA THR A 120 -6.27 3.26 15.84
C THR A 120 -5.77 4.19 16.92
N ILE A 121 -5.11 5.29 16.52
CA ILE A 121 -4.57 6.28 17.44
C ILE A 121 -5.51 7.47 17.57
N ARG A 122 -5.64 7.98 18.79
CA ARG A 122 -6.35 9.23 19.06
C ARG A 122 -5.36 10.37 19.01
N THR A 123 -5.53 11.28 18.06
CA THR A 123 -4.74 12.50 17.93
C THR A 123 -5.55 13.71 18.38
N LYS A 124 -4.91 14.87 18.55
CA LYS A 124 -5.63 16.15 18.80
C LYS A 124 -6.63 16.48 17.68
N ALA A 125 -6.41 15.99 16.45
CA ALA A 125 -7.29 16.15 15.31
C ALA A 125 -8.34 15.03 15.17
N GLY A 126 -8.54 14.23 16.22
CA GLY A 126 -9.46 13.10 16.25
C GLY A 126 -8.79 11.74 16.02
N THR A 127 -9.63 10.74 15.81
CA THR A 127 -9.22 9.35 15.67
C THR A 127 -8.68 9.08 14.27
N ARG A 128 -7.44 8.58 14.18
CA ARG A 128 -6.81 8.17 12.92
C ARG A 128 -6.47 6.69 12.97
N LYS A 129 -6.82 5.97 11.91
CA LYS A 129 -6.29 4.63 11.68
C LYS A 129 -4.82 4.77 11.28
N LEU A 130 -3.92 4.13 12.02
CA LEU A 130 -2.56 3.94 11.54
C LEU A 130 -2.65 2.99 10.36
N ALA A 131 -2.33 3.50 9.19
CA ALA A 131 -2.39 2.73 7.95
C ALA A 131 -1.15 1.84 7.75
N ASN A 132 -0.12 1.99 8.60
CA ASN A 132 1.17 1.33 8.42
C ASN A 132 1.31 0.18 9.40
N ALA A 133 0.68 -0.94 9.07
CA ALA A 133 1.17 -2.23 9.56
C ALA A 133 2.43 -2.67 8.80
N ASP A 134 2.93 -1.87 7.84
CA ASP A 134 4.05 -2.20 6.95
C ASP A 134 5.28 -2.75 7.70
N MET A 135 5.56 -2.24 8.90
CA MET A 135 6.71 -2.71 9.70
C MET A 135 6.46 -4.10 10.28
N ASP A 136 5.28 -4.35 10.84
CA ASP A 136 4.89 -5.67 11.35
C ASP A 136 4.79 -6.68 10.20
N ILE A 137 4.20 -6.27 9.08
CA ILE A 137 4.14 -7.03 7.84
C ILE A 137 5.56 -7.37 7.37
N CYS A 138 6.46 -6.38 7.34
CA CYS A 138 7.85 -6.58 6.93
C CYS A 138 8.59 -7.55 7.87
N PHE A 139 8.43 -7.37 9.18
CA PHE A 139 9.10 -8.20 10.17
C PHE A 139 8.67 -9.66 10.04
N GLU A 140 7.36 -9.90 10.02
CA GLU A 140 6.83 -11.26 9.98
C GLU A 140 7.01 -11.93 8.61
N ALA A 141 6.83 -11.19 7.52
CA ALA A 141 7.13 -11.68 6.17
C ALA A 141 8.63 -12.02 6.02
N GLY A 142 9.51 -11.18 6.57
CA GLY A 142 10.94 -11.43 6.63
C GLY A 142 11.27 -12.66 7.46
N ARG A 143 10.68 -12.82 8.65
CA ARG A 143 10.85 -14.01 9.50
C ARG A 143 10.44 -15.29 8.78
N ALA A 144 9.26 -15.32 8.15
CA ALA A 144 8.79 -16.46 7.38
C ALA A 144 9.74 -16.78 6.20
N ALA A 145 10.21 -15.75 5.50
CA ALA A 145 11.16 -15.88 4.41
C ALA A 145 12.53 -16.47 4.81
N LEU A 146 12.99 -16.18 6.03
CA LEU A 146 14.23 -16.69 6.58
C LEU A 146 14.11 -18.13 7.10
N GLN A 147 12.95 -18.49 7.67
CA GLN A 147 12.69 -19.85 8.16
C GLN A 147 12.42 -20.85 7.02
N TRP A 148 12.01 -20.36 5.85
CA TRP A 148 11.73 -21.19 4.68
C TRP A 148 13.01 -21.61 3.95
N SER A 149 13.19 -22.90 3.66
CA SER A 149 14.37 -23.47 3.01
C SER A 149 14.27 -23.63 1.48
N GLY A 150 13.18 -23.18 0.86
CA GLY A 150 12.99 -23.26 -0.59
C GLY A 150 13.84 -22.26 -1.38
N ASP A 151 13.68 -22.33 -2.70
CA ASP A 151 14.60 -21.73 -3.67
C ASP A 151 14.27 -20.26 -3.96
N ALA A 152 13.00 -19.90 -3.78
CA ALA A 152 12.45 -18.62 -4.21
C ALA A 152 11.41 -18.04 -3.25
N ILE A 153 11.31 -16.71 -3.28
CA ILE A 153 10.24 -15.94 -2.63
C ILE A 153 9.56 -15.07 -3.69
N LEU A 154 8.23 -15.12 -3.74
CA LEU A 154 7.40 -14.25 -4.57
C LEU A 154 6.64 -13.26 -3.68
N ILE A 155 6.98 -11.98 -3.76
CA ILE A 155 6.39 -10.91 -2.97
C ILE A 155 5.26 -10.24 -3.76
N GLY A 156 4.02 -10.50 -3.37
CA GLY A 156 2.82 -9.85 -3.87
C GLY A 156 2.55 -8.51 -3.19
N SER A 157 3.22 -7.45 -3.63
CA SER A 157 2.95 -6.07 -3.21
C SER A 157 3.41 -5.07 -4.28
N GLY A 158 2.71 -3.94 -4.37
CA GLY A 158 3.17 -2.76 -5.13
C GLY A 158 3.98 -1.78 -4.28
N ASP A 159 4.07 -1.99 -2.96
CA ASP A 159 4.83 -1.14 -2.06
C ASP A 159 6.34 -1.37 -2.23
N GLY A 160 7.02 -0.29 -2.62
CA GLY A 160 8.46 -0.30 -2.86
C GLY A 160 9.27 -0.52 -1.59
N ASP A 161 8.88 0.12 -0.50
CA ASP A 161 9.66 0.19 0.72
C ASP A 161 9.57 -1.14 1.46
N LEU A 162 8.36 -1.68 1.58
CA LEU A 162 8.10 -3.01 2.13
C LEU A 162 8.85 -4.09 1.35
N SER A 163 8.66 -4.18 0.04
CA SER A 163 9.25 -5.27 -0.74
C SER A 163 10.78 -5.18 -0.79
N ILE A 164 11.35 -3.96 -0.85
CA ILE A 164 12.82 -3.77 -0.79
C ILE A 164 13.37 -4.16 0.57
N ALA A 165 12.69 -3.85 1.67
CA ALA A 165 13.13 -4.22 3.01
C ALA A 165 13.18 -5.75 3.18
N ILE A 166 12.12 -6.44 2.76
CA ILE A 166 12.06 -7.91 2.76
C ILE A 166 13.18 -8.48 1.87
N ALA A 167 13.27 -8.05 0.61
CA ALA A 167 14.26 -8.57 -0.33
C ALA A 167 15.70 -8.37 0.16
N ARG A 168 15.99 -7.21 0.76
CA ARG A 168 17.31 -6.93 1.34
C ARG A 168 17.63 -7.86 2.51
N GLY A 169 16.67 -8.09 3.41
CA GLY A 169 16.84 -9.03 4.51
C GLY A 169 17.12 -10.45 4.01
N VAL A 170 16.33 -10.89 3.03
CA VAL A 170 16.50 -12.21 2.38
C VAL A 170 17.86 -12.33 1.73
N LYS A 171 18.26 -11.39 0.85
CA LYS A 171 19.53 -11.47 0.12
C LYS A 171 20.73 -11.39 1.05
N ARG A 172 20.63 -10.69 2.18
CA ARG A 172 21.70 -10.67 3.19
C ARG A 172 21.87 -12.03 3.87
N ALA A 173 20.79 -12.70 4.24
CA ALA A 173 20.84 -13.98 4.94
C ALA A 173 21.06 -15.18 3.99
N HIS A 174 20.49 -15.11 2.79
CA HIS A 174 20.53 -16.14 1.76
C HIS A 174 20.79 -15.51 0.38
N PRO A 175 22.05 -15.17 0.05
CA PRO A 175 22.39 -14.48 -1.20
C PRO A 175 21.94 -15.21 -2.48
N THR A 176 21.87 -16.55 -2.42
CA THR A 176 21.47 -17.39 -3.55
C THR A 176 19.95 -17.49 -3.73
N LYS A 177 19.15 -17.16 -2.69
CA LYS A 177 17.69 -17.29 -2.75
C LYS A 177 17.12 -16.29 -3.75
N LYS A 178 16.24 -16.77 -4.64
CA LYS A 178 15.62 -15.94 -5.66
C LYS A 178 14.50 -15.10 -5.07
N VAL A 179 14.39 -13.84 -5.48
CA VAL A 179 13.33 -12.93 -5.01
C VAL A 179 12.62 -12.31 -6.20
N TYR A 180 11.32 -12.53 -6.28
CA TYR A 180 10.46 -12.03 -7.33
C TYR A 180 9.41 -11.09 -6.75
N THR A 181 8.91 -10.15 -7.55
CA THR A 181 7.75 -9.33 -7.17
C THR A 181 6.54 -9.70 -8.02
N LEU A 182 5.34 -9.56 -7.46
CA LEU A 182 4.06 -9.66 -8.15
C LEU A 182 3.23 -8.43 -7.81
N SER A 183 2.84 -7.66 -8.82
CA SER A 183 2.14 -6.40 -8.58
C SER A 183 1.07 -6.11 -9.61
N VAL A 184 0.18 -5.17 -9.29
CA VAL A 184 -0.84 -4.68 -10.22
C VAL A 184 -0.20 -3.65 -11.17
N PRO A 185 -0.31 -3.82 -12.50
CA PRO A 185 0.17 -2.86 -13.49
C PRO A 185 -0.22 -1.41 -13.17
N GLY A 186 0.75 -0.51 -13.25
CA GLY A 186 0.59 0.92 -12.94
C GLY A 186 0.41 1.28 -11.46
N CYS A 187 0.45 0.31 -10.54
CA CYS A 187 0.33 0.54 -9.10
C CYS A 187 1.63 0.31 -8.33
N ALA A 188 2.59 -0.39 -8.93
CA ALA A 188 3.89 -0.67 -8.33
C ALA A 188 4.79 0.58 -8.25
N SER A 189 5.49 0.73 -7.13
CA SER A 189 6.54 1.73 -6.98
C SER A 189 7.62 1.58 -8.05
N ARG A 190 8.07 2.71 -8.61
CA ARG A 190 9.20 2.74 -9.56
C ARG A 190 10.46 2.08 -8.96
N ARG A 191 10.64 2.21 -7.64
CA ARG A 191 11.75 1.64 -6.89
C ARG A 191 11.89 0.11 -7.06
N LEU A 192 10.78 -0.62 -7.25
CA LEU A 192 10.83 -2.06 -7.49
C LEU A 192 11.52 -2.39 -8.82
N ARG A 193 11.31 -1.57 -9.85
CA ARG A 193 11.93 -1.73 -11.17
C ARG A 193 13.39 -1.30 -11.21
N ASP A 194 13.73 -0.29 -10.41
CA ASP A 194 15.08 0.28 -10.35
C ASP A 194 16.05 -0.61 -9.53
N ARG A 195 15.53 -1.52 -8.68
CA ARG A 195 16.33 -2.40 -7.81
C ARG A 195 16.53 -3.81 -8.36
N ARG A 196 17.05 -3.90 -9.59
CA ARG A 196 17.38 -5.18 -10.25
C ARG A 196 18.46 -5.98 -9.53
N ASP A 197 19.21 -5.34 -8.63
CA ASP A 197 20.17 -5.99 -7.75
C ASP A 197 19.50 -6.85 -6.66
N LEU A 198 18.26 -6.55 -6.29
CA LEU A 198 17.51 -7.28 -5.26
C LEU A 198 16.50 -8.27 -5.84
N PHE A 199 15.93 -7.97 -7.00
CA PHE A 199 14.83 -8.72 -7.59
C PHE A 199 15.26 -9.41 -8.88
N ASP A 200 15.07 -10.72 -8.93
CA ASP A 200 15.39 -11.57 -10.07
C ASP A 200 14.38 -11.40 -11.22
N ALA A 201 13.11 -11.08 -10.92
CA ALA A 201 12.12 -10.65 -11.91
C ALA A 201 10.94 -9.89 -11.28
N SER A 202 10.15 -9.21 -12.11
CA SER A 202 8.90 -8.53 -11.71
C SER A 202 7.73 -9.03 -12.55
N LEU A 203 6.74 -9.63 -11.90
CA LEU A 203 5.55 -10.20 -12.51
C LEU A 203 4.37 -9.23 -12.39
N ASN A 204 3.51 -9.23 -13.41
CA ASN A 204 2.33 -8.39 -13.49
C ASN A 204 1.05 -9.22 -13.37
N ILE A 205 0.15 -8.81 -12.48
CA ILE A 205 -1.17 -9.43 -12.34
C ILE A 205 -1.99 -9.20 -13.63
N GLY A 206 -2.47 -10.29 -14.22
CA GLY A 206 -3.24 -10.33 -15.45
C GLY A 206 -4.74 -10.52 -15.23
N LEU A 207 -5.50 -10.52 -16.32
CA LEU A 207 -6.95 -10.66 -16.30
C LEU A 207 -7.41 -12.05 -15.84
N ASP A 208 -6.64 -13.09 -16.16
CA ASP A 208 -6.83 -14.48 -15.73
C ASP A 208 -6.98 -14.62 -14.20
N LEU A 209 -6.20 -13.85 -13.44
CA LEU A 209 -6.21 -13.88 -11.97
C LEU A 209 -7.30 -13.02 -11.33
N THR A 210 -8.11 -12.33 -12.13
CA THR A 210 -9.03 -11.30 -11.62
C THR A 210 -10.47 -11.59 -12.02
N ARG A 211 -11.40 -10.96 -11.31
CA ARG A 211 -12.83 -11.00 -11.62
C ARG A 211 -13.38 -9.57 -11.73
N PRO A 212 -14.31 -9.30 -12.64
CA PRO A 212 -15.03 -8.03 -12.66
C PRO A 212 -15.64 -7.76 -11.28
N LYS A 213 -15.50 -6.53 -10.78
CA LYS A 213 -16.31 -6.11 -9.64
C LYS A 213 -17.72 -5.88 -10.21
N PRO A 214 -18.78 -6.52 -9.68
CA PRO A 214 -20.13 -6.23 -10.13
C PRO A 214 -20.34 -4.72 -10.02
N ALA A 215 -20.89 -4.12 -11.08
CA ALA A 215 -21.28 -2.72 -11.04
C ALA A 215 -22.15 -2.54 -9.80
N LEU A 216 -21.85 -1.52 -8.99
CA LEU A 216 -22.81 -1.16 -7.94
C LEU A 216 -24.11 -0.83 -8.68
N PRO A 217 -25.26 -1.41 -8.29
CA PRO A 217 -26.52 -1.02 -8.88
C PRO A 217 -26.63 0.50 -8.78
N ASN A 218 -26.96 1.16 -9.89
CA ASN A 218 -27.09 2.62 -9.94
C ASN A 218 -27.94 3.07 -8.76
N ALA A 219 -27.62 4.20 -8.14
CA ALA A 219 -28.36 4.68 -6.96
C ALA A 219 -29.88 4.71 -7.18
N SER A 220 -30.33 4.96 -8.40
CA SER A 220 -31.73 4.86 -8.84
C SER A 220 -32.35 3.47 -8.66
N GLN A 221 -31.61 2.38 -8.90
CA GLN A 221 -32.10 1.01 -8.67
C GLN A 221 -32.20 0.65 -7.18
N ARG A 222 -31.38 1.25 -6.30
CA ARG A 222 -31.40 0.93 -4.87
C ARG A 222 -32.62 1.47 -4.13
N PHE A 223 -33.22 2.55 -4.63
CA PHE A 223 -34.34 3.21 -3.96
C PHE A 223 -35.69 2.90 -4.60
N GLY A 224 -35.75 2.00 -5.59
CA GLY A 224 -37.00 1.69 -6.31
C GLY A 224 -37.65 2.92 -6.94
N LEU A 225 -36.88 4.01 -7.12
CA LEU A 225 -37.40 5.22 -7.71
C LEU A 225 -37.58 4.92 -9.20
N PRO A 226 -38.80 5.10 -9.76
CA PRO A 226 -38.98 5.02 -11.20
C PRO A 226 -37.97 5.97 -11.86
N PRO A 227 -37.47 5.67 -13.07
CA PRO A 227 -36.60 6.59 -13.81
C PRO A 227 -37.37 7.89 -14.02
N SER A 228 -37.24 8.80 -13.06
CA SER A 228 -37.87 10.09 -13.11
C SER A 228 -37.27 10.77 -14.32
N ARG A 229 -38.13 11.06 -15.30
CA ARG A 229 -37.85 12.01 -16.37
C ARG A 229 -37.64 13.35 -15.69
N VAL A 230 -36.48 13.56 -15.08
CA VAL A 230 -36.03 14.86 -14.63
C VAL A 230 -35.79 15.64 -15.92
N ARG A 231 -36.85 16.29 -16.42
CA ARG A 231 -36.71 17.45 -17.27
C ARG A 231 -35.91 18.43 -16.44
N VAL A 232 -34.61 18.48 -16.68
CA VAL A 232 -33.75 19.54 -16.17
C VAL A 232 -34.42 20.84 -16.63
N PRO A 233 -34.98 21.67 -15.72
CA PRO A 233 -35.48 22.95 -16.13
C PRO A 233 -34.30 23.69 -16.75
N ARG A 234 -34.50 24.18 -17.97
CA ARG A 234 -33.52 25.03 -18.65
C ARG A 234 -33.51 26.36 -17.90
N ILE A 235 -32.77 26.42 -16.79
CA ILE A 235 -32.56 27.66 -16.04
C ILE A 235 -31.72 28.55 -16.96
N ARG A 236 -32.38 29.51 -17.63
CA ARG A 236 -31.71 30.67 -18.22
C ARG A 236 -31.14 31.47 -17.07
N ILE A 237 -29.84 31.33 -16.84
CA ILE A 237 -29.10 32.21 -15.95
C ILE A 237 -29.00 33.56 -16.68
N HIS A 238 -29.82 34.52 -16.28
CA HIS A 238 -29.59 35.92 -16.66
C HIS A 238 -28.35 36.40 -15.89
N SER A 239 -27.31 36.79 -16.65
CA SER A 239 -26.03 37.26 -16.14
C SER A 239 -26.15 38.68 -15.58
N THR A 240 -26.52 38.83 -14.32
CA THR A 240 -26.44 40.14 -13.62
C THR A 240 -25.43 40.16 -12.46
N PHE A 241 -24.81 39.02 -12.13
CA PHE A 241 -23.86 38.96 -11.02
C PHE A 241 -22.39 39.27 -11.40
N ALA A 242 -22.06 39.24 -12.70
CA ALA A 242 -20.69 39.52 -13.17
C ALA A 242 -20.31 41.01 -13.17
N GLN A 243 -21.26 41.94 -13.02
CA GLN A 243 -20.97 43.37 -13.01
C GLN A 243 -20.74 43.98 -11.61
N GLN A 244 -21.06 43.27 -10.52
CA GLN A 244 -20.85 43.79 -9.15
C GLN A 244 -19.48 43.46 -8.56
N LEU A 245 -18.69 42.57 -9.17
CA LEU A 245 -17.34 42.21 -8.70
C LEU A 245 -16.20 43.05 -9.31
N ALA A 246 -16.49 43.97 -10.24
CA ALA A 246 -15.49 44.84 -10.86
C ALA A 246 -15.29 46.20 -10.15
N LYS A 247 -16.00 46.47 -9.05
CA LYS A 247 -15.93 47.76 -8.31
C LYS A 247 -15.23 47.70 -6.94
N ARG A 248 -14.52 46.62 -6.61
CA ARG A 248 -13.70 46.51 -5.37
C ARG A 248 -12.22 46.26 -5.67
N LYS A 249 -11.69 46.99 -6.66
CA LYS A 249 -10.25 47.15 -6.87
C LYS A 249 -9.96 48.64 -6.92
N PHE A 250 -9.86 49.29 -5.77
CA PHE A 250 -9.10 50.51 -5.54
C PHE A 250 -9.25 50.81 -4.04
N GLU A 251 -8.13 51.16 -3.43
CA GLU A 251 -7.91 51.46 -2.00
C GLU A 251 -7.32 50.30 -1.17
N ASP A 252 -6.28 50.66 -0.43
CA ASP A 252 -5.45 49.91 0.52
C ASP A 252 -4.37 48.96 -0.03
N GLU A 253 -3.15 49.50 -0.22
CA GLU A 253 -2.10 49.47 0.83
C GLU A 253 -0.75 49.98 0.28
N SER A 254 -0.46 51.26 0.56
CA SER A 254 0.87 51.84 0.49
C SER A 254 1.63 51.51 1.78
N THR A 255 2.51 50.51 1.75
CA THR A 255 3.43 50.23 2.85
C THR A 255 4.84 50.65 2.48
N THR A 256 5.30 51.72 3.14
CA THR A 256 6.64 52.31 3.09
C THR A 256 7.67 51.35 3.70
N ILE A 257 8.79 51.13 3.00
CA ILE A 257 9.95 50.36 3.48
C ILE A 257 11.00 51.36 4.02
N PRO A 258 11.53 51.21 5.25
CA PRO A 258 12.66 52.01 5.71
C PRO A 258 14.01 51.41 5.25
N SER A 259 14.90 52.31 4.83
CA SER A 259 16.28 52.02 4.40
C SER A 259 17.19 51.61 5.57
N PRO A 260 18.26 50.84 5.31
CA PRO A 260 19.24 50.48 6.33
C PRO A 260 20.17 51.65 6.64
N VAL A 261 20.46 51.84 7.93
CA VAL A 261 21.48 52.76 8.43
C VAL A 261 22.82 52.01 8.44
N SER A 262 23.84 52.64 7.86
CA SER A 262 25.25 52.22 7.84
C SER A 262 25.93 52.38 9.19
#